data_AF-A0A4R1N1S6-F1
#
_entry.id   AF-A0A4R1N1S6-F1
#
_cell.length_a   1.000
_cell.length_b   1.000
_cell.length_c   1.000
_cell.angle_alpha   90.00
_cell.angle_beta   90.00
_cell.angle_gamma   90.00
#
_symmetry.space_group_name_H-M   'P 1'
#
loop_
_entity.id
_entity.type
_entity.pdbx_description
1 polymer ?
#
loop_
_entity_poly.entity_id
_entity_poly.type
_entity_poly.pdbx_seq_one_letter_code
_entity_poly.pdbx_strand_id
1 'polypeptide(L)'
;MPFKNLLFILAGILLTSCMTTTTQAPDPRYAGVEPSIVEVNGMRWAVFEKQGSDRVLARRAGLQGEQFSTTRTHSGSVENRLKIALRKHFTSTGRSCDVGSGTLITETTYEFRYTCKASPKPVRYCVTETECRTFASQGFAVDRSFVGPVAGVSFGGYLADVAEDSESGRVLVRVKNDPRNASSGNRYPEIARQYFANGKRKCSVSRLEIVTEDTQIFSYSC
;
A
#
# COMPACT_ATOMS: atom_id res chain seq x y z
N MET A 1 -59.30 -9.81 29.02
CA MET A 1 -58.22 -10.61 29.65
C MET A 1 -58.67 -12.07 29.66
N PRO A 2 -57.83 -13.09 29.39
CA PRO A 2 -56.37 -13.06 29.29
C PRO A 2 -55.78 -13.59 27.96
N PHE A 3 -54.58 -13.05 27.74
CA PHE A 3 -53.47 -13.39 26.85
C PHE A 3 -53.34 -14.85 26.39
N LYS A 4 -53.36 -15.05 25.06
CA LYS A 4 -52.84 -16.24 24.39
C LYS A 4 -51.43 -15.97 23.86
N ASN A 5 -50.47 -16.66 24.49
CA ASN A 5 -49.28 -17.26 23.87
C ASN A 5 -48.36 -16.33 23.07
N LEU A 6 -47.62 -15.55 23.86
CA LEU A 6 -46.35 -14.92 23.49
C LEU A 6 -45.25 -15.99 23.47
N LEU A 7 -45.11 -16.78 22.40
CA LEU A 7 -43.90 -17.59 22.20
C LEU A 7 -43.79 -18.11 20.75
N PHE A 8 -43.42 -17.26 19.78
CA PHE A 8 -42.90 -17.74 18.51
C PHE A 8 -41.77 -16.84 17.97
N ILE A 9 -40.55 -17.30 18.27
CA ILE A 9 -39.38 -17.35 17.38
C ILE A 9 -38.79 -15.99 16.94
N LEU A 10 -37.92 -15.45 17.79
CA LEU A 10 -36.69 -14.78 17.36
C LEU A 10 -35.77 -15.83 16.70
N ALA A 11 -35.81 -15.93 15.37
CA ALA A 11 -34.74 -16.57 14.59
C ALA A 11 -34.78 -16.00 13.17
N GLY A 12 -33.97 -14.98 12.91
CA GLY A 12 -33.91 -14.39 11.57
C GLY A 12 -32.86 -13.30 11.38
N ILE A 13 -31.86 -13.22 12.26
CA ILE A 13 -30.69 -12.37 12.04
C ILE A 13 -29.48 -13.21 12.38
N LEU A 14 -28.89 -13.87 11.37
CA LEU A 14 -27.46 -14.14 11.29
C LEU A 14 -27.12 -14.81 9.95
N LEU A 15 -26.07 -14.27 9.33
CA LEU A 15 -25.29 -14.80 8.21
C LEU A 15 -25.74 -14.37 6.81
N THR A 16 -25.69 -13.05 6.59
CA THR A 16 -25.04 -12.53 5.40
C THR A 16 -23.59 -13.04 5.32
N SER A 17 -23.10 -13.14 4.08
CA SER A 17 -21.69 -13.21 3.67
C SER A 17 -20.89 -14.48 3.95
N CYS A 18 -21.05 -15.46 3.06
CA CYS A 18 -19.89 -16.17 2.53
C CYS A 18 -20.13 -16.53 1.05
N MET A 19 -20.24 -15.51 0.20
CA MET A 19 -19.89 -15.70 -1.21
C MET A 19 -18.39 -15.47 -1.34
N THR A 20 -17.61 -16.49 -1.02
CA THR A 20 -16.23 -16.60 -1.50
C THR A 20 -16.29 -16.86 -3.00
N THR A 21 -16.37 -15.79 -3.80
CA THR A 21 -15.99 -15.85 -5.21
C THR A 21 -14.48 -16.03 -5.26
N THR A 22 -14.02 -17.27 -5.06
CA THR A 22 -12.64 -17.67 -5.37
C THR A 22 -12.42 -17.37 -6.84
N THR A 23 -11.75 -16.26 -7.11
CA THR A 23 -11.42 -15.82 -8.46
C THR A 23 -10.33 -16.77 -8.94
N GLN A 24 -10.74 -17.90 -9.51
CA GLN A 24 -9.86 -19.01 -9.84
C GLN A 24 -8.69 -18.50 -10.70
N ALA A 25 -7.47 -18.87 -10.31
CA ALA A 25 -6.29 -18.56 -11.10
C ALA A 25 -6.44 -19.17 -12.50
N PRO A 26 -6.01 -18.47 -13.56
CA PRO A 26 -6.11 -18.99 -14.93
C PRO A 26 -5.20 -20.20 -15.18
N ASP A 27 -4.24 -20.46 -14.30
CA ASP A 27 -3.31 -21.60 -14.35
C ASP A 27 -3.62 -22.58 -13.19
N PRO A 28 -3.88 -23.88 -13.47
CA PRO A 28 -4.14 -24.89 -12.45
C PRO A 28 -3.07 -25.00 -11.36
N ARG A 29 -1.81 -24.62 -11.62
CA ARG A 29 -0.72 -24.63 -10.64
C ARG A 29 -0.93 -23.66 -9.48
N TYR A 30 -1.79 -22.67 -9.68
CA TYR A 30 -2.18 -21.63 -8.72
C TYR A 30 -3.64 -21.79 -8.27
N ALA A 31 -4.29 -22.91 -8.56
CA ALA A 31 -5.63 -23.19 -8.05
C ALA A 31 -5.65 -23.15 -6.51
N GLY A 32 -6.63 -22.47 -5.93
CA GLY A 32 -6.75 -22.28 -4.49
C GLY A 32 -5.85 -21.19 -3.89
N VAL A 33 -4.99 -20.54 -4.68
CA VAL A 33 -4.26 -19.34 -4.25
C VAL A 33 -5.17 -18.13 -4.38
N GLU A 34 -5.43 -17.43 -3.28
CA GLU A 34 -6.19 -16.17 -3.31
C GLU A 34 -5.33 -15.05 -3.94
N PRO A 35 -5.89 -14.27 -4.88
CA PRO A 35 -5.14 -13.17 -5.48
C PRO A 35 -5.04 -11.97 -4.53
N SER A 36 -3.84 -11.41 -4.39
CA SER A 36 -3.69 -10.04 -3.90
C SER A 36 -3.91 -9.06 -5.05
N ILE A 37 -4.62 -7.96 -4.77
CA ILE A 37 -4.85 -6.92 -5.77
C ILE A 37 -3.91 -5.75 -5.50
N VAL A 38 -3.09 -5.41 -6.49
CA VAL A 38 -2.14 -4.30 -6.41
C VAL A 38 -2.45 -3.29 -7.50
N GLU A 39 -2.52 -2.01 -7.13
CA GLU A 39 -2.70 -0.92 -8.09
C GLU A 39 -1.37 -0.25 -8.41
N VAL A 40 -1.04 -0.16 -9.71
CA VAL A 40 0.13 0.55 -10.23
C VAL A 40 -0.29 1.33 -11.46
N ASN A 41 0.01 2.63 -11.46
CA ASN A 41 -0.26 3.55 -12.59
C ASN A 41 -1.72 3.50 -13.07
N GLY A 42 -2.68 3.52 -12.12
CA GLY A 42 -4.11 3.49 -12.41
C GLY A 42 -4.63 2.15 -12.95
N MET A 43 -3.81 1.10 -12.92
CA MET A 43 -4.20 -0.26 -13.32
C MET A 43 -4.13 -1.19 -12.12
N ARG A 44 -5.15 -2.02 -11.97
CA ARG A 44 -5.20 -3.08 -10.97
C ARG A 44 -4.58 -4.35 -11.54
N TRP A 45 -3.81 -5.06 -10.73
CA TRP A 45 -3.13 -6.30 -11.06
C TRP A 45 -3.49 -7.35 -10.02
N ALA A 46 -3.86 -8.55 -10.47
CA ALA A 46 -4.07 -9.71 -9.63
C ALA A 46 -2.76 -10.49 -9.56
N VAL A 47 -2.27 -10.72 -8.36
CA VAL A 47 -1.02 -11.42 -8.07
C VAL A 47 -1.35 -12.68 -7.27
N PHE A 48 -0.95 -13.84 -7.79
CA PHE A 48 -1.14 -15.13 -7.16
C PHE A 48 0.24 -15.64 -6.77
N GLU A 49 0.53 -15.62 -5.48
CA GLU A 49 1.82 -16.05 -4.97
C GLU A 49 1.67 -17.37 -4.23
N LYS A 50 2.44 -18.37 -4.65
CA LYS A 50 2.53 -19.64 -3.94
C LYS A 50 3.79 -19.62 -3.05
N GLN A 51 3.58 -19.53 -1.75
CA GLN A 51 4.69 -19.48 -0.79
C GLN A 51 5.53 -20.77 -0.89
N GLY A 52 6.85 -20.62 -0.82
CA GLY A 52 7.81 -21.73 -0.90
C GLY A 52 8.12 -22.23 -2.32
N SER A 53 7.46 -21.73 -3.36
CA SER A 53 7.68 -22.20 -4.74
C SER A 53 8.44 -21.22 -5.63
N ASP A 54 9.13 -20.22 -5.06
CA ASP A 54 9.92 -19.17 -5.73
C ASP A 54 9.27 -18.49 -6.96
N ARG A 55 7.94 -18.59 -7.07
CA ARG A 55 7.16 -18.23 -8.25
C ARG A 55 5.90 -17.46 -7.91
N VAL A 56 5.59 -16.52 -8.79
CA VAL A 56 4.42 -15.66 -8.68
C VAL A 56 3.79 -15.48 -10.05
N LEU A 57 2.47 -15.64 -10.10
CA LEU A 57 1.67 -15.38 -11.29
C LEU A 57 1.09 -13.98 -11.18
N ALA A 58 1.12 -13.19 -12.25
CA ALA A 58 0.50 -11.89 -12.26
C ALA A 58 -0.22 -11.60 -13.58
N ARG A 59 -1.38 -10.96 -13.47
CA ARG A 59 -2.21 -10.51 -14.60
C ARG A 59 -2.93 -9.22 -14.24
N ARG A 60 -3.53 -8.55 -15.22
CA ARG A 60 -4.40 -7.39 -14.95
C ARG A 60 -5.67 -7.85 -14.22
N ALA A 61 -6.11 -7.11 -13.21
CA ALA A 61 -7.34 -7.37 -12.45
C ALA A 61 -8.49 -6.52 -12.98
N GLY A 62 -9.66 -7.14 -13.13
CA GLY A 62 -10.84 -6.54 -13.73
C GLY A 62 -10.91 -6.79 -15.24
N LEU A 63 -12.02 -7.44 -15.64
CA LEU A 63 -12.46 -7.85 -16.99
C LEU A 63 -12.31 -9.35 -17.25
N GLN A 64 -13.30 -10.13 -16.79
CA GLN A 64 -13.73 -11.30 -17.57
C GLN A 64 -14.42 -10.77 -18.83
N GLY A 65 -13.94 -11.15 -20.01
CA GLY A 65 -14.66 -10.97 -21.28
C GLY A 65 -14.29 -9.77 -22.15
N GLU A 66 -13.38 -8.86 -21.75
CA GLU A 66 -12.82 -7.91 -22.72
C GLU A 66 -11.66 -8.56 -23.48
N GLN A 67 -11.83 -8.67 -24.80
CA GLN A 67 -10.76 -9.01 -25.72
C GLN A 67 -9.60 -8.03 -25.53
N PHE A 68 -8.42 -8.60 -25.33
CA PHE A 68 -7.18 -7.86 -25.28
C PHE A 68 -6.97 -7.19 -26.65
N SER A 69 -7.22 -5.89 -26.76
CA SER A 69 -6.78 -5.14 -27.93
C SER A 69 -5.26 -5.04 -27.87
N THR A 70 -4.61 -5.97 -28.58
CA THR A 70 -3.15 -6.03 -28.79
C THR A 70 -2.60 -4.79 -29.50
N THR A 71 -3.46 -3.89 -29.97
CA THR A 71 -3.13 -2.76 -30.85
C THR A 71 -2.39 -1.61 -30.16
N ARG A 72 -2.22 -1.61 -28.82
CA ARG A 72 -1.46 -0.56 -28.09
C ARG A 72 -0.50 -1.05 -27.02
N THR A 73 0.05 -2.25 -27.15
CA THR A 73 1.02 -2.76 -26.19
C THR A 73 2.35 -3.02 -26.87
N HIS A 74 3.21 -2.01 -26.84
CA HIS A 74 4.65 -2.17 -27.04
C HIS A 74 5.12 -3.35 -26.17
N SER A 75 5.68 -4.38 -26.81
CA SER A 75 6.07 -5.67 -26.23
C SER A 75 7.11 -5.56 -25.10
N GLY A 76 7.77 -4.40 -24.93
CA GLY A 76 8.63 -4.10 -23.78
C GLY A 76 7.94 -3.50 -22.54
N SER A 77 6.62 -3.26 -22.56
CA SER A 77 5.92 -2.44 -21.54
C SER A 77 5.11 -3.21 -20.50
N VAL A 78 4.55 -4.39 -20.83
CA VAL A 78 3.64 -5.12 -19.92
C VAL A 78 4.41 -5.89 -18.84
N GLU A 79 5.43 -6.66 -19.24
CA GLU A 79 6.28 -7.39 -18.31
C GLU A 79 6.94 -6.44 -17.29
N ASN A 80 7.46 -5.30 -17.74
CA ASN A 80 8.05 -4.29 -16.86
C ASN A 80 7.03 -3.70 -15.88
N ARG A 81 5.79 -3.42 -16.32
CA ARG A 81 4.71 -2.96 -15.43
C ARG A 81 4.34 -4.03 -14.40
N LEU A 82 4.30 -5.29 -14.80
CA LEU A 82 4.07 -6.42 -13.90
C LEU A 82 5.20 -6.58 -12.89
N LYS A 83 6.47 -6.42 -13.29
CA LYS A 83 7.61 -6.41 -12.36
C LYS A 83 7.47 -5.29 -11.32
N ILE A 84 7.02 -4.10 -11.71
CA ILE A 84 6.76 -3.00 -10.76
C ILE A 84 5.62 -3.37 -9.80
N ALA A 85 4.52 -3.94 -10.30
CA ALA A 85 3.40 -4.39 -9.47
C ALA A 85 3.83 -5.49 -8.49
N LEU A 86 4.64 -6.45 -8.93
CA LEU A 86 5.18 -7.51 -8.10
C LEU A 86 6.14 -6.98 -7.04
N ARG A 87 7.04 -6.04 -7.39
CA ARG A 87 7.88 -5.35 -6.40
C ARG A 87 7.02 -4.62 -5.36
N LYS A 88 5.94 -3.94 -5.79
CA LYS A 88 5.00 -3.29 -4.88
C LYS A 88 4.29 -4.30 -3.97
N HIS A 89 3.86 -5.46 -4.50
CA HIS A 89 3.28 -6.58 -3.74
C HIS A 89 4.25 -7.10 -2.66
N PHE A 90 5.49 -7.37 -3.04
CA PHE A 90 6.51 -7.84 -2.09
C PHE A 90 6.79 -6.78 -1.03
N THR A 91 6.96 -5.51 -1.43
CA THR A 91 7.15 -4.41 -0.49
C THR A 91 5.96 -4.22 0.44
N SER A 92 4.71 -4.40 -0.01
CA SER A 92 3.54 -4.34 0.88
C SER A 92 3.44 -5.51 1.86
N THR A 93 4.08 -6.64 1.55
CA THR A 93 4.17 -7.81 2.43
C THR A 93 5.48 -7.86 3.23
N GLY A 94 6.18 -6.73 3.35
CA GLY A 94 7.40 -6.62 4.16
C GLY A 94 8.64 -7.28 3.54
N ARG A 95 8.61 -7.62 2.25
CA ARG A 95 9.71 -8.34 1.59
C ARG A 95 10.34 -7.51 0.48
N SER A 96 11.66 -7.56 0.38
CA SER A 96 12.40 -7.06 -0.77
C SER A 96 12.81 -8.25 -1.62
N CYS A 97 12.19 -8.37 -2.79
CA CYS A 97 12.41 -9.50 -3.68
C CYS A 97 12.85 -9.02 -5.06
N ASP A 98 13.88 -9.66 -5.58
CA ASP A 98 14.33 -9.52 -6.95
C ASP A 98 13.40 -10.35 -7.84
N VAL A 99 12.68 -9.68 -8.74
CA VAL A 99 11.78 -10.30 -9.70
C VAL A 99 12.55 -10.51 -11.01
N GLY A 100 12.73 -11.79 -11.37
CA GLY A 100 13.40 -12.19 -12.61
C GLY A 100 12.54 -11.94 -13.85
N SER A 101 12.95 -12.49 -14.99
CA SER A 101 12.17 -12.38 -16.23
C SER A 101 10.84 -13.12 -16.15
N GLY A 102 9.82 -12.56 -16.80
CA GLY A 102 8.50 -13.16 -16.88
C GLY A 102 8.42 -14.18 -18.02
N THR A 103 7.76 -15.29 -17.78
CA THR A 103 7.32 -16.24 -18.81
C THR A 103 5.85 -16.02 -19.07
N LEU A 104 5.46 -15.75 -20.31
CA LEU A 104 4.06 -15.62 -20.71
C LEU A 104 3.40 -17.01 -20.64
N ILE A 105 2.34 -17.14 -19.85
CA ILE A 105 1.58 -18.39 -19.67
C ILE A 105 0.31 -18.37 -20.52
N THR A 106 -0.36 -17.22 -20.58
CA THR A 106 -1.49 -16.94 -21.47
C THR A 106 -1.35 -15.53 -22.02
N GLU A 107 -2.19 -15.10 -22.98
CA GLU A 107 -2.12 -13.79 -23.62
C GLU A 107 -1.98 -12.59 -22.65
N THR A 108 -2.44 -12.74 -21.40
CA THR A 108 -2.51 -11.66 -20.40
C THR A 108 -1.87 -12.00 -19.06
N THR A 109 -1.26 -13.18 -18.94
CA THR A 109 -0.78 -13.72 -17.66
C THR A 109 0.69 -14.11 -17.76
N TYR A 110 1.49 -13.62 -16.82
CA TYR A 110 2.91 -13.93 -16.73
C TYR A 110 3.20 -14.66 -15.42
N GLU A 111 4.08 -15.64 -15.48
CA GLU A 111 4.74 -16.23 -14.32
C GLU A 111 6.15 -15.65 -14.19
N PHE A 112 6.52 -15.26 -12.99
CA PHE A 112 7.86 -14.76 -12.68
C PHE A 112 8.49 -15.64 -11.61
N ARG A 113 9.80 -15.90 -11.76
CA ARG A 113 10.60 -16.32 -10.62
C ARG A 113 10.98 -15.11 -9.79
N TYR A 114 11.00 -15.27 -8.48
CA TYR A 114 11.48 -14.23 -7.58
C TYR A 114 12.41 -14.82 -6.52
N THR A 115 13.40 -14.02 -6.11
CA THR A 115 14.24 -14.35 -4.96
C THR A 115 14.10 -13.23 -3.94
N CYS A 116 13.66 -13.57 -2.74
CA CYS A 116 13.69 -12.63 -1.63
C CYS A 116 15.00 -12.85 -0.90
N LYS A 117 15.87 -11.85 -0.89
CA LYS A 117 16.97 -11.86 0.08
C LYS A 117 16.33 -11.84 1.47
N ALA A 118 17.03 -12.37 2.48
CA ALA A 118 16.80 -11.94 3.86
C ALA A 118 17.21 -10.45 3.96
N SER A 119 16.48 -9.60 3.26
CA SER A 119 16.66 -8.18 3.31
C SER A 119 16.15 -7.76 4.68
N PRO A 120 16.89 -6.95 5.45
CA PRO A 120 16.31 -6.32 6.62
C PRO A 120 15.02 -5.64 6.13
N LYS A 121 13.89 -6.07 6.70
CA LYS A 121 12.58 -5.56 6.30
C LYS A 121 12.65 -4.04 6.32
N PRO A 122 12.23 -3.32 5.26
CA PRO A 122 12.38 -1.88 5.20
C PRO A 122 11.74 -1.25 6.43
N VAL A 123 12.44 -0.29 7.05
CA VAL A 123 11.93 0.39 8.24
C VAL A 123 10.69 1.18 7.84
N ARG A 124 9.59 0.97 8.57
CA ARG A 124 8.36 1.75 8.45
C ARG A 124 8.23 2.68 9.63
N TYR A 125 8.04 3.95 9.34
CA TYR A 125 7.69 4.97 10.33
C TYR A 125 6.20 4.89 10.59
N CYS A 126 5.82 4.65 11.85
CA CYS A 126 4.43 4.72 12.28
C CYS A 126 4.17 6.01 13.06
N VAL A 127 2.96 6.55 12.91
CA VAL A 127 2.49 7.73 13.66
C VAL A 127 1.46 7.37 14.73
N THR A 128 0.95 6.12 14.72
CA THR A 128 0.06 5.59 15.76
C THR A 128 0.46 4.17 16.18
N GLU A 129 0.12 3.79 17.42
CA GLU A 129 0.37 2.42 17.94
C GLU A 129 -0.30 1.32 17.09
N THR A 130 -1.48 1.60 16.55
CA THR A 130 -2.20 0.65 15.70
C THR A 130 -1.48 0.45 14.37
N GLU A 131 -0.96 1.52 13.77
CA GLU A 131 -0.14 1.44 12.56
C GLU A 131 1.17 0.69 12.82
N CYS A 132 1.85 0.95 13.94
CA CYS A 132 3.07 0.23 14.32
C CYS A 132 2.81 -1.27 14.44
N ARG A 133 1.72 -1.68 15.12
CA ARG A 133 1.34 -3.10 15.26
C ARG A 133 1.02 -3.73 13.91
N THR A 134 0.39 -2.99 13.01
CA THR A 134 0.07 -3.45 11.64
C THR A 134 1.32 -3.67 10.81
N PHE A 135 2.28 -2.74 10.87
CA PHE A 135 3.56 -2.91 10.18
C PHE A 135 4.37 -4.06 10.79
N ALA A 136 4.42 -4.18 12.11
CA ALA A 136 5.13 -5.28 12.76
C ALA A 136 4.52 -6.65 12.41
N SER A 137 3.18 -6.78 12.35
CA SER A 137 2.52 -8.04 11.98
C SER A 137 2.71 -8.41 10.51
N GLN A 138 2.85 -7.41 9.63
CA GLN A 138 3.31 -7.59 8.24
C GLN A 138 4.82 -7.85 8.14
N GLY A 139 5.50 -7.85 9.27
CA GLY A 139 6.90 -8.16 9.38
C GLY A 139 7.84 -6.97 9.19
N PHE A 140 7.39 -5.73 9.01
CA PHE A 140 8.33 -4.62 8.89
C PHE A 140 9.15 -4.40 10.17
N ALA A 141 10.38 -3.90 10.02
CA ALA A 141 11.02 -3.20 11.13
C ALA A 141 10.27 -1.87 11.33
N VAL A 142 10.01 -1.48 12.57
CA VAL A 142 9.16 -0.32 12.87
C VAL A 142 9.96 0.73 13.62
N ASP A 143 10.01 1.93 13.06
CA ASP A 143 10.49 3.13 13.75
C ASP A 143 9.28 3.84 14.38
N ARG A 144 9.38 4.05 15.68
CA ARG A 144 8.32 4.58 16.55
C ARG A 144 8.57 6.03 16.97
N SER A 145 9.60 6.68 16.45
CA SER A 145 9.97 8.05 16.82
C SER A 145 8.88 9.09 16.56
N PHE A 146 7.95 8.81 15.65
CA PHE A 146 6.83 9.70 15.32
C PHE A 146 5.50 9.27 15.95
N VAL A 147 5.50 8.27 16.86
CA VAL A 147 4.29 7.85 17.55
C VAL A 147 3.92 8.93 18.57
N GLY A 148 2.76 9.55 18.36
CA GLY A 148 2.32 10.63 19.21
C GLY A 148 1.22 11.48 18.59
N PRO A 149 1.08 12.74 19.04
CA PRO A 149 0.12 13.68 18.47
C PRO A 149 0.39 13.88 16.97
N VAL A 150 -0.67 13.71 16.19
CA VAL A 150 -0.66 13.98 14.75
C VAL A 150 -1.46 15.25 14.48
N ALA A 151 -0.84 16.22 13.82
CA ALA A 151 -1.47 17.46 13.45
C ALA A 151 -1.94 17.42 12.00
N GLY A 152 -3.21 17.76 11.78
CA GLY A 152 -3.73 18.02 10.44
C GLY A 152 -3.27 19.40 9.96
N VAL A 153 -2.65 19.45 8.79
CA VAL A 153 -2.18 20.70 8.16
C VAL A 153 -2.80 20.84 6.77
N SER A 154 -3.32 22.03 6.50
CA SER A 154 -3.78 22.43 5.18
C SER A 154 -2.86 23.51 4.63
N PHE A 155 -2.33 23.30 3.43
CA PHE A 155 -1.48 24.28 2.75
C PHE A 155 -1.68 24.18 1.24
N GLY A 156 -2.04 25.29 0.60
CA GLY A 156 -2.15 25.36 -0.88
C GLY A 156 -3.10 24.31 -1.48
N GLY A 157 -4.16 23.92 -0.77
CA GLY A 157 -5.09 22.88 -1.20
C GLY A 157 -4.68 21.43 -0.85
N TYR A 158 -3.48 21.23 -0.30
CA TYR A 158 -3.02 19.94 0.17
C TYR A 158 -3.44 19.71 1.62
N LEU A 159 -3.96 18.51 1.91
CA LEU A 159 -4.25 18.05 3.26
C LEU A 159 -3.17 17.07 3.68
N ALA A 160 -2.55 17.29 4.82
CA ALA A 160 -1.48 16.45 5.33
C ALA A 160 -1.62 16.15 6.82
N ASP A 161 -1.12 14.98 7.21
CA ASP A 161 -0.81 14.65 8.60
C ASP A 161 0.67 14.95 8.85
N VAL A 162 0.95 15.61 9.96
CA VAL A 162 2.30 15.95 10.39
C VAL A 162 2.54 15.40 11.79
N ALA A 163 3.64 14.68 11.97
CA ALA A 163 4.07 14.14 13.24
C ALA A 163 5.51 14.57 13.54
N GLU A 164 5.77 14.99 14.78
CA GLU A 164 7.06 15.54 15.20
C GLU A 164 7.77 14.58 16.14
N ASP A 165 9.05 14.33 15.86
CA ASP A 165 10.01 13.72 16.77
C ASP A 165 10.91 14.85 17.31
N SER A 166 10.49 15.44 18.42
CA SER A 166 11.20 16.59 18.99
C SER A 166 12.55 16.24 19.60
N GLU A 167 12.75 14.98 20.01
CA GLU A 167 14.02 14.51 20.59
C GLU A 167 15.13 14.48 19.53
N SER A 168 14.80 14.01 18.32
CA SER A 168 15.78 13.93 17.23
C SER A 168 15.74 15.12 16.27
N GLY A 169 14.88 16.11 16.50
CA GLY A 169 14.70 17.27 15.61
C GLY A 169 14.19 16.89 14.22
N ARG A 170 13.28 15.90 14.14
CA ARG A 170 12.71 15.41 12.87
C ARG A 170 11.21 15.65 12.79
N VAL A 171 10.69 15.79 11.57
CA VAL A 171 9.26 15.90 11.31
C VAL A 171 8.89 15.06 10.09
N LEU A 172 7.83 14.26 10.23
CA LEU A 172 7.23 13.46 9.18
C LEU A 172 6.02 14.18 8.62
N VAL A 173 5.93 14.28 7.29
CA VAL A 173 4.80 14.87 6.56
C VAL A 173 4.20 13.81 5.65
N ARG A 174 2.90 13.53 5.82
CA ARG A 174 2.12 12.60 5.00
C ARG A 174 0.96 13.30 4.30
N VAL A 175 0.99 13.41 2.97
CA VAL A 175 -0.05 14.07 2.17
C VAL A 175 -1.18 13.09 1.83
N LYS A 176 -2.43 13.50 2.02
CA LYS A 176 -3.62 12.65 1.89
C LYS A 176 -4.28 12.68 0.51
N ASN A 177 -4.35 13.84 -0.14
CA ASN A 177 -5.26 14.07 -1.27
C ASN A 177 -4.60 14.16 -2.65
N ASP A 178 -3.31 14.52 -2.74
CA ASP A 178 -2.57 14.53 -4.02
C ASP A 178 -1.04 14.48 -3.82
N PRO A 179 -0.50 13.31 -3.42
CA PRO A 179 0.91 13.18 -3.06
C PRO A 179 1.87 13.38 -4.25
N ARG A 180 1.41 13.06 -5.47
CA ARG A 180 2.16 13.23 -6.71
C ARG A 180 2.45 14.69 -7.01
N ASN A 181 1.39 15.50 -7.03
CA ASN A 181 1.54 16.93 -7.29
C ASN A 181 2.18 17.66 -6.12
N ALA A 182 1.99 17.18 -4.88
CA ALA A 182 2.72 17.69 -3.73
C ALA A 182 4.25 17.47 -3.86
N SER A 183 4.67 16.32 -4.38
CA SER A 183 6.09 15.99 -4.57
C SER A 183 6.70 16.81 -5.71
N SER A 184 6.08 16.83 -6.88
CA SER A 184 6.57 17.59 -8.04
C SER A 184 6.55 19.11 -7.80
N GLY A 185 5.54 19.60 -7.07
CA GLY A 185 5.42 20.99 -6.67
C GLY A 185 6.26 21.39 -5.44
N ASN A 186 7.07 20.47 -4.90
CA ASN A 186 7.92 20.70 -3.72
C ASN A 186 7.16 21.24 -2.49
N ARG A 187 5.95 20.72 -2.24
CA ARG A 187 5.02 21.21 -1.21
C ARG A 187 5.28 20.68 0.20
N TYR A 188 5.88 19.50 0.31
CA TYR A 188 6.21 18.89 1.61
C TYR A 188 6.99 19.80 2.57
N PRO A 189 8.10 20.48 2.17
CA PRO A 189 8.79 21.40 3.06
C PRO A 189 7.93 22.62 3.45
N GLU A 190 7.03 23.09 2.58
CA GLU A 190 6.12 24.20 2.88
C GLU A 190 5.07 23.77 3.91
N ILE A 191 4.53 22.56 3.79
CA ILE A 191 3.63 21.95 4.77
C ILE A 191 4.33 21.82 6.13
N ALA A 192 5.58 21.35 6.16
CA ALA A 192 6.37 21.27 7.40
C ALA A 192 6.58 22.66 8.04
N ARG A 193 6.89 23.69 7.24
CA ARG A 193 7.00 25.07 7.75
C ARG A 193 5.66 25.61 8.27
N GLN A 194 4.56 25.31 7.57
CA GLN A 194 3.22 25.71 7.99
C GLN A 194 2.84 25.07 9.33
N TYR A 195 3.18 23.80 9.55
CA TYR A 195 3.02 23.13 10.83
C TYR A 195 3.69 23.92 11.98
N PHE A 196 4.98 24.25 11.83
CA PHE A 196 5.69 25.03 12.84
C PHE A 196 5.11 26.45 13.01
N ALA A 197 4.76 27.11 11.91
CA ALA A 197 4.16 28.44 11.95
C ALA A 197 2.81 28.46 12.71
N ASN A 198 1.98 27.42 12.54
CA ASN A 198 0.73 27.25 13.32
C ASN A 198 1.01 27.14 14.83
N GLY A 199 2.13 26.50 15.19
CA GLY A 199 2.65 26.45 16.56
C GLY A 199 3.43 27.69 17.00
N LYS A 200 3.41 28.79 16.22
CA LYS A 200 4.18 30.03 16.44
C LYS A 200 5.71 29.82 16.50
N ARG A 201 6.21 28.76 15.89
CA ARG A 201 7.64 28.47 15.75
C ARG A 201 8.12 28.82 14.35
N LYS A 202 9.27 29.47 14.25
CA LYS A 202 9.94 29.73 12.96
C LYS A 202 11.12 28.79 12.83
N CYS A 203 10.92 27.71 12.08
CA CYS A 203 11.93 26.66 11.94
C CYS A 203 12.45 26.60 10.51
N SER A 204 13.75 26.39 10.38
CA SER A 204 14.37 25.90 9.16
C SER A 204 14.04 24.43 8.98
N VAL A 205 13.78 23.99 7.73
CA VAL A 205 13.49 22.58 7.41
C VAL A 205 14.35 22.12 6.24
N SER A 206 14.90 20.92 6.35
CA SER A 206 15.74 20.29 5.33
C SER A 206 15.32 18.84 5.13
N ARG A 207 15.19 18.39 3.88
CA ARG A 207 14.74 17.02 3.57
C ARG A 207 15.80 16.01 4.00
N LEU A 208 15.39 14.99 4.73
CA LEU A 208 16.23 13.85 5.07
C LEU A 208 15.93 12.65 4.18
N GLU A 209 14.65 12.30 4.05
CA GLU A 209 14.24 11.05 3.44
C GLU A 209 12.90 11.16 2.70
N ILE A 210 12.79 10.43 1.58
CA ILE A 210 11.53 10.15 0.90
C ILE A 210 11.15 8.70 1.23
N VAL A 211 10.19 8.52 2.13
CA VAL A 211 9.76 7.19 2.61
C VAL A 211 8.86 6.53 1.56
N THR A 212 7.89 7.29 1.06
CA THR A 212 6.95 6.91 0.01
C THR A 212 6.58 8.14 -0.81
N GLU A 213 5.83 7.95 -1.89
CA GLU A 213 5.33 9.06 -2.72
C GLU A 213 4.48 10.07 -1.91
N ASP A 214 3.79 9.57 -0.88
CA ASP A 214 2.91 10.32 0.03
C ASP A 214 3.55 10.72 1.37
N THR A 215 4.76 10.25 1.70
CA THR A 215 5.40 10.51 3.01
C THR A 215 6.87 10.92 2.86
N GLN A 216 7.24 12.05 3.47
CA GLN A 216 8.63 12.53 3.53
C GLN A 216 9.02 12.91 4.97
N ILE A 217 10.31 12.79 5.28
CA ILE A 217 10.89 13.18 6.58
C ILE A 217 11.86 14.33 6.38
N PHE A 218 11.79 15.29 7.29
CA PHE A 218 12.65 16.48 7.33
C PHE A 218 13.34 16.56 8.68
N SER A 219 14.57 17.07 8.70
CA SER A 219 15.16 17.66 9.89
C SER A 219 14.64 19.08 10.03
N TYR A 220 14.52 19.57 11.26
CA TYR A 220 14.19 20.96 11.52
C TYR A 220 15.08 21.56 12.61
N SER A 221 15.20 22.89 12.58
CA SER A 221 15.82 23.67 13.65
C SER A 221 15.04 24.97 13.84
N CYS A 222 14.61 25.21 15.06
CA CYS A 222 14.04 26.46 15.58
C CYS A 222 14.96 26.94 16.71
#